data_AF-B2ULR5-F1
#
_entry.id   AF-B2ULR5-F1
#
_cell.length_a   1.000
_cell.length_b   1.000
_cell.length_c   1.000
_cell.angle_alpha   90.00
_cell.angle_beta   90.00
_cell.angle_gamma   90.00
#
_symmetry.space_group_name_H-M   'P 1'
#
loop_
_entity.id
_entity.type
_entity.pdbx_description
1 polymer ?
#
loop_
_entity_poly.entity_id
_entity_poly.type
_entity_poly.pdbx_seq_one_letter_code
_entity_poly.pdbx_strand_id
1 'polypeptide(L)'
;MKVIVIYGSPNDKPFMEPAREYFAQENVPYEETVLSAHRDLPELIRFLGDLEASGEKAVILAVAGLSAALPGVVVMSCSLPVIGVPVPGGPLNGIDALLAIAQCPGGVPCTTVGLHKKTPVNAAMAAHRILKLAGL
;
A
#
# COMPACT_ATOMS: atom_id res chain seq x y z
N MET A 1 -3.27 12.89 -10.59
CA MET A 1 -3.57 11.52 -10.12
C MET A 1 -2.25 10.79 -9.98
N LYS A 2 -2.04 10.07 -8.88
CA LYS A 2 -0.76 9.40 -8.61
C LYS A 2 -0.93 8.14 -7.76
N VAL A 3 0.12 7.35 -7.65
CA VAL A 3 0.23 6.28 -6.67
C VAL A 3 1.01 6.79 -5.45
N ILE A 4 0.57 6.47 -4.24
CA ILE A 4 1.31 6.76 -3.01
C ILE A 4 1.70 5.44 -2.38
N VAL A 5 3.00 5.18 -2.25
CA VAL A 5 3.51 3.97 -1.60
C VAL A 5 3.89 4.29 -0.17
N ILE A 6 3.23 3.64 0.78
CA ILE A 6 3.51 3.78 2.22
C ILE A 6 4.12 2.48 2.70
N TYR A 7 5.33 2.57 3.25
CA TYR A 7 6.06 1.44 3.81
C TYR A 7 5.97 1.41 5.33
N GLY A 8 5.75 0.22 5.90
CA GLY A 8 5.84 0.01 7.34
C GLY A 8 7.28 -0.04 7.87
N SER A 9 8.26 -0.25 6.98
CA SER A 9 9.69 -0.31 7.27
C SER A 9 10.51 0.12 6.05
N PRO A 10 11.65 0.81 6.22
CA PRO A 10 12.57 1.07 5.11
C PRO A 10 13.10 -0.23 4.48
N ASN A 11 13.14 -1.33 5.24
CA ASN A 11 13.58 -2.64 4.75
C ASN A 11 12.64 -3.25 3.71
N ASP A 12 11.41 -2.74 3.59
CA ASP A 12 10.43 -3.21 2.61
C ASP A 12 10.64 -2.55 1.23
N LYS A 13 11.42 -1.46 1.16
CA LYS A 13 11.67 -0.75 -0.10
C LYS A 13 12.27 -1.64 -1.19
N PRO A 14 13.31 -2.46 -0.96
CA PRO A 14 13.87 -3.31 -2.01
C PRO A 14 12.86 -4.29 -2.60
N PHE A 15 11.90 -4.77 -1.80
CA PHE A 15 10.83 -5.65 -2.30
C PHE A 15 9.97 -4.95 -3.36
N MET A 16 9.76 -3.64 -3.24
CA MET A 16 8.95 -2.86 -4.18
C MET A 16 9.70 -2.36 -5.42
N GLU A 17 10.96 -2.73 -5.64
CA GLU A 17 11.71 -2.34 -6.85
C GLU A 17 10.96 -2.68 -8.16
N PRO A 18 10.37 -3.88 -8.32
CA PRO A 18 9.62 -4.20 -9.54
C PRO A 18 8.41 -3.29 -9.78
N ALA A 19 7.82 -2.70 -8.72
CA ALA A 19 6.74 -1.71 -8.86
C ALA A 19 7.28 -0.38 -9.40
N ARG A 20 8.45 0.07 -8.93
CA ARG A 20 9.11 1.28 -9.42
C ARG A 20 9.52 1.15 -10.88
N GLU A 21 10.06 0.00 -11.27
CA GLU A 21 10.36 -0.32 -12.67
C GLU A 21 9.10 -0.21 -13.54
N TYR A 22 7.97 -0.78 -13.08
CA TYR A 22 6.69 -0.68 -13.78
C TYR A 22 6.20 0.77 -13.89
N PHE A 23 6.24 1.54 -12.80
CA PHE A 23 5.85 2.95 -12.82
C PHE A 23 6.68 3.78 -13.79
N ALA A 24 7.99 3.53 -13.86
CA ALA A 24 8.88 4.20 -14.80
C ALA A 24 8.56 3.84 -16.26
N GLN A 25 8.37 2.55 -16.56
CA GLN A 25 8.04 2.07 -17.90
C GLN A 25 6.71 2.65 -18.42
N GLU A 26 5.72 2.75 -17.53
CA GLU A 26 4.37 3.17 -17.86
C GLU A 26 4.11 4.67 -17.60
N ASN A 27 5.14 5.42 -17.18
CA ASN A 27 5.05 6.83 -16.80
C ASN A 27 3.95 7.13 -15.76
N VAL A 28 3.77 6.23 -14.78
CA VAL A 28 2.80 6.41 -13.69
C VAL A 28 3.40 7.32 -12.63
N PRO A 29 2.81 8.50 -12.33
CA PRO A 29 3.29 9.35 -11.26
C PRO A 29 3.15 8.64 -9.91
N TYR A 30 4.22 8.62 -9.11
CA TYR A 30 4.17 8.05 -7.78
C TYR A 30 5.05 8.80 -6.78
N GLU A 31 4.70 8.66 -5.51
CA GLU A 31 5.46 9.13 -4.35
C GLU A 31 5.61 8.02 -3.33
N GLU A 32 6.64 8.09 -2.49
CA GLU A 32 6.96 7.07 -1.50
C GLU A 32 7.27 7.67 -0.14
N THR A 33 6.76 7.06 0.92
CA THR A 33 7.06 7.45 2.31
C THR A 33 7.14 6.24 3.23
N VAL A 34 7.82 6.38 4.36
CA VAL A 34 7.94 5.35 5.38
C VAL A 34 7.23 5.83 6.64
N LEU A 35 6.10 5.22 6.97
CA LEU A 35 5.27 5.56 8.12
C LEU A 35 4.71 4.25 8.70
N SER A 36 5.26 3.82 9.83
CA SER A 36 4.87 2.56 10.46
C SER A 36 3.58 2.71 11.26
N ALA A 37 2.61 1.82 11.02
CA ALA A 37 1.40 1.77 11.84
C ALA A 37 1.65 1.44 13.32
N HIS A 38 2.78 0.82 13.66
CA HIS A 38 3.12 0.49 15.05
C HIS A 38 4.01 1.53 15.72
N ARG A 39 4.85 2.24 14.96
CA ARG A 39 5.90 3.12 15.51
C ARG A 39 5.63 4.60 15.28
N ASP A 40 4.93 4.92 14.19
CA ASP A 40 4.74 6.29 13.68
C ASP A 40 3.24 6.58 13.49
N LEU A 41 2.38 5.97 14.33
CA LEU A 41 0.92 6.03 14.16
C LEU A 41 0.38 7.48 14.14
N PRO A 42 0.74 8.39 15.07
CA PRO A 42 0.26 9.77 15.02
C PRO A 42 0.63 10.49 13.72
N GLU A 43 1.86 10.29 13.24
CA GLU A 43 2.37 10.87 12.00
C GLU A 43 1.65 10.29 10.78
N LEU A 44 1.38 8.99 10.77
CA LEU A 44 0.60 8.32 9.73
C LEU A 44 -0.81 8.88 9.64
N ILE A 45 -1.52 9.01 10.78
CA ILE A 45 -2.87 9.56 10.81
C ILE A 45 -2.88 11.02 10.32
N ARG A 46 -1.90 11.83 10.76
CA ARG A 46 -1.78 13.21 10.28
C ARG A 46 -1.56 13.26 8.76
N PHE A 47 -0.61 12.47 8.25
CA PHE A 47 -0.31 12.41 6.82
C PHE A 47 -1.55 12.06 5.98
N LEU A 48 -2.33 11.07 6.42
CA LEU A 48 -3.56 10.65 5.71
C LEU A 48 -4.66 11.71 5.77
N GLY A 49 -4.82 12.38 6.91
CA GLY A 49 -5.76 13.50 7.06
C GLY A 49 -5.40 14.69 6.17
N ASP A 50 -4.11 15.05 6.10
CA ASP A 50 -3.62 16.11 5.22
C ASP A 50 -3.84 15.77 3.75
N LEU A 51 -3.60 14.51 3.37
CA LEU A 51 -3.83 14.00 2.01
C LEU A 51 -5.32 14.03 1.61
N GLU A 52 -6.22 13.69 2.53
CA GLU A 52 -7.66 13.76 2.27
C GLU A 52 -8.13 15.22 2.16
N ALA A 53 -7.63 16.10 3.03
CA ALA A 53 -7.94 17.53 3.01
C ALA A 53 -7.41 18.25 1.75
N SER A 54 -6.29 17.78 1.17
CA SER A 54 -5.74 18.38 -0.05
C SER A 54 -6.58 18.10 -1.30
N GLY A 55 -7.50 17.13 -1.24
CA GLY A 55 -8.32 16.70 -2.37
C GLY A 55 -7.53 15.99 -3.47
N GLU A 56 -6.31 15.53 -3.16
CA GLU A 56 -5.47 14.80 -4.09
C GLU A 56 -6.10 13.46 -4.48
N LYS A 57 -6.21 13.23 -5.79
CA LYS A 57 -6.67 11.94 -6.33
C LYS A 57 -5.51 10.96 -6.38
N ALA A 58 -5.52 9.96 -5.52
CA ALA A 58 -4.47 8.95 -5.47
C ALA A 58 -5.01 7.53 -5.21
N VAL A 59 -4.17 6.54 -5.49
CA VAL A 59 -4.32 5.16 -5.00
C VAL A 59 -3.15 4.86 -4.07
N ILE A 60 -3.42 4.31 -2.90
CA ILE A 60 -2.39 4.02 -1.90
C ILE A 60 -1.98 2.55 -2.00
N LEU A 61 -0.67 2.30 -2.08
CA LEU A 61 -0.07 0.99 -1.86
C LEU A 61 0.49 0.94 -0.43
N ALA A 62 -0.14 0.14 0.43
CA ALA A 62 0.29 -0.02 1.82
C ALA A 62 1.10 -1.32 1.95
N VAL A 63 2.42 -1.18 2.18
CA VAL A 63 3.39 -2.28 2.12
C VAL A 63 3.84 -2.67 3.53
N ALA A 64 3.57 -3.91 3.93
CA ALA A 64 3.92 -4.40 5.28
C ALA A 64 4.11 -5.92 5.34
N GLY A 65 4.99 -6.36 6.25
CA GLY A 65 5.24 -7.77 6.59
C GLY A 65 4.84 -8.12 8.03
N LEU A 66 4.95 -9.41 8.38
CA LEU A 66 4.63 -9.96 9.71
C LEU A 66 3.18 -9.64 10.14
N SER A 67 2.98 -9.05 11.33
CA SER A 67 1.69 -8.52 11.78
C SER A 67 1.35 -7.25 10.99
N ALA A 68 0.98 -7.40 9.72
CA ALA A 68 0.88 -6.32 8.75
C ALA A 68 -0.36 -5.41 8.97
N ALA A 69 -0.32 -4.58 10.02
CA ALA A 69 -1.42 -3.69 10.40
C ALA A 69 -1.58 -2.44 9.51
N LEU A 70 -0.52 -2.04 8.79
CA LEU A 70 -0.51 -0.78 8.02
C LEU A 70 -1.68 -0.65 7.05
N PRO A 71 -2.02 -1.64 6.20
CA PRO A 71 -3.12 -1.49 5.27
C PRO A 71 -4.48 -1.28 5.95
N GLY A 72 -4.75 -2.01 7.04
CA GLY A 72 -5.98 -1.85 7.81
C GLY A 72 -6.11 -0.47 8.45
N VAL A 73 -5.02 0.07 9.00
CA VAL A 73 -5.00 1.44 9.55
C VAL A 73 -5.24 2.48 8.47
N VAL A 74 -4.59 2.35 7.31
CA VAL A 74 -4.74 3.31 6.20
C VAL A 74 -6.18 3.31 5.68
N VAL A 75 -6.78 2.13 5.45
CA VAL A 75 -8.17 1.97 4.99
C VAL A 75 -9.17 2.67 5.92
N MET A 76 -8.93 2.63 7.23
CA MET A 76 -9.83 3.25 8.21
C MET A 76 -9.62 4.75 8.40
N SER A 77 -8.53 5.30 7.87
CA SER A 77 -8.11 6.68 8.16
C SER A 77 -8.26 7.62 6.96
N CYS A 78 -8.67 7.13 5.79
CA CYS A 78 -8.96 7.95 4.61
C CYS A 78 -9.92 7.24 3.65
N SER A 79 -10.59 7.99 2.78
CA SER A 79 -11.52 7.46 1.77
C SER A 79 -10.86 7.04 0.44
N LEU A 80 -9.55 7.21 0.30
CA LEU A 80 -8.82 6.85 -0.92
C LEU A 80 -8.75 5.33 -1.12
N PRO A 81 -8.71 4.84 -2.37
CA PRO A 81 -8.50 3.41 -2.63
C PRO A 81 -7.16 2.94 -2.06
N VAL A 82 -7.19 1.85 -1.29
CA VAL A 82 -6.00 1.23 -0.68
C VAL A 82 -5.83 -0.18 -1.19
N ILE A 83 -4.59 -0.50 -1.59
CA ILE A 83 -4.15 -1.86 -1.92
C ILE A 83 -3.07 -2.26 -0.91
N GLY A 84 -3.38 -3.26 -0.09
CA GLY A 84 -2.45 -3.90 0.81
C GLY A 84 -1.51 -4.84 0.06
N VAL A 85 -0.22 -4.68 0.33
CA VAL A 85 0.88 -5.41 -0.31
C VAL A 85 1.62 -6.22 0.76
N PRO A 86 1.35 -7.53 0.90
CA PRO A 86 2.01 -8.37 1.88
C PRO A 86 3.47 -8.60 1.48
N VAL A 87 4.39 -8.30 2.39
CA VAL A 87 5.82 -8.54 2.21
C VAL A 87 6.15 -9.98 2.62
N PRO A 88 6.73 -10.81 1.74
CA PRO A 88 7.17 -12.16 2.11
C PRO A 88 8.35 -12.09 3.07
N GLY A 89 8.35 -12.95 4.08
CA GLY A 89 9.46 -13.05 5.02
C GLY A 89 9.02 -13.61 6.38
N GLY A 90 9.91 -13.49 7.36
CA GLY A 90 9.64 -13.94 8.72
C GLY A 90 9.45 -15.45 8.86
N PRO A 91 9.01 -15.91 10.05
CA PRO A 91 8.87 -17.34 10.34
C PRO A 91 7.81 -18.06 9.50
N LEU A 92 6.80 -17.32 9.00
CA LEU A 92 5.67 -17.87 8.26
C LEU A 92 5.71 -17.55 6.76
N ASN A 93 6.87 -17.13 6.24
CA ASN A 93 7.08 -16.80 4.82
C ASN A 93 6.04 -15.81 4.25
N GLY A 94 5.54 -14.89 5.07
CA GLY A 94 4.55 -13.87 4.70
C GLY A 94 3.08 -14.29 4.74
N ILE A 95 2.77 -15.53 5.17
CA ILE A 95 1.37 -15.94 5.38
C ILE A 95 0.71 -15.14 6.51
N ASP A 96 1.48 -14.80 7.54
CA ASP A 96 1.08 -13.84 8.58
C ASP A 96 0.67 -12.49 7.98
N ALA A 97 1.51 -11.91 7.12
CA ALA A 97 1.24 -10.64 6.47
C ALA A 97 0.01 -10.72 5.56
N LEU A 98 -0.09 -11.76 4.74
CA LEU A 98 -1.22 -11.96 3.85
C LEU A 98 -2.54 -12.04 4.63
N LEU A 99 -2.60 -12.86 5.67
CA LEU A 99 -3.81 -13.03 6.46
C LEU A 99 -4.15 -11.77 7.26
N ALA A 100 -3.16 -11.06 7.81
CA ALA A 100 -3.38 -9.81 8.53
C ALA A 100 -4.02 -8.72 7.65
N ILE A 101 -3.66 -8.69 6.36
CA ILE A 101 -4.19 -7.72 5.40
C ILE A 101 -5.55 -8.17 4.84
N ALA A 102 -5.64 -9.41 4.37
CA ALA A 102 -6.81 -9.92 3.66
C ALA A 102 -8.02 -10.18 4.56
N GLN A 103 -7.80 -10.48 5.84
CA GLN A 103 -8.87 -10.85 6.79
C GLN A 103 -9.37 -9.65 7.62
N CYS A 104 -9.33 -8.44 7.05
CA CYS A 104 -9.99 -7.29 7.66
C CYS A 104 -11.50 -7.57 7.83
N PRO A 105 -12.13 -7.12 8.94
CA PRO A 105 -13.54 -7.38 9.20
C PRO A 105 -14.46 -6.63 8.22
N GLY A 106 -15.73 -7.01 8.17
CA GLY A 106 -16.75 -6.32 7.36
C GLY A 106 -16.81 -4.83 7.70
N GLY A 107 -16.83 -3.97 6.66
CA GLY A 107 -16.77 -2.52 6.80
C GLY A 107 -15.36 -1.93 6.66
N VAL A 108 -14.31 -2.76 6.57
CA VAL A 108 -12.91 -2.33 6.39
C VAL A 108 -12.38 -2.89 5.06
N PRO A 109 -12.60 -2.20 3.92
CA PRO A 109 -12.35 -2.75 2.59
C PRO A 109 -10.87 -2.70 2.18
N CYS A 110 -10.06 -3.61 2.72
CA CYS A 110 -8.64 -3.72 2.34
C CYS A 110 -8.46 -4.61 1.10
N THR A 111 -8.30 -4.00 -0.08
CA THR A 111 -7.96 -4.75 -1.30
C THR A 111 -6.58 -5.35 -1.15
N THR A 112 -6.42 -6.65 -1.41
CA THR A 112 -5.16 -7.36 -1.16
C THR A 112 -4.67 -8.06 -2.42
N VAL A 113 -3.38 -7.92 -2.73
CA VAL A 113 -2.71 -8.67 -3.81
C VAL A 113 -2.09 -9.97 -3.27
N GLY A 114 -1.70 -10.88 -4.18
CA GLY A 114 -1.11 -12.17 -3.80
C GLY A 114 0.22 -12.07 -3.03
N LEU A 115 0.76 -13.22 -2.62
CA LEU A 115 2.03 -13.32 -1.88
C LEU A 115 3.10 -14.04 -2.72
N HIS A 116 3.91 -13.28 -3.46
CA HIS A 116 5.02 -13.80 -4.27
C HIS A 116 5.97 -12.68 -4.74
N LYS A 117 7.10 -13.03 -5.35
CA LYS A 117 8.10 -12.07 -5.87
C LYS A 117 7.59 -11.05 -6.90
N LYS A 118 6.42 -11.29 -7.51
CA LYS A 118 5.79 -10.40 -8.50
C LYS A 118 4.61 -9.60 -7.92
N THR A 119 4.31 -9.77 -6.63
CA THR A 119 3.29 -9.01 -5.92
C THR A 119 3.44 -7.49 -6.10
N PRO A 120 4.65 -6.89 -6.03
CA PRO A 120 4.84 -5.46 -6.26
C PRO A 120 4.30 -5.00 -7.62
N VAL A 121 4.62 -5.74 -8.69
CA VAL A 121 4.15 -5.45 -10.05
C VAL A 121 2.62 -5.52 -10.12
N ASN A 122 2.03 -6.56 -9.52
CA ASN A 122 0.57 -6.71 -9.51
C ASN A 122 -0.11 -5.54 -8.78
N ALA A 123 0.46 -5.07 -7.67
CA ALA A 123 -0.04 -3.90 -6.95
C ALA A 123 0.04 -2.63 -7.80
N ALA A 124 1.19 -2.42 -8.45
CA ALA A 124 1.42 -1.29 -9.35
C ALA A 124 0.44 -1.29 -10.54
N MET A 125 0.25 -2.43 -11.19
CA MET A 125 -0.70 -2.62 -12.29
C MET A 125 -2.14 -2.37 -11.85
N ALA A 126 -2.54 -2.88 -10.68
CA ALA A 126 -3.87 -2.69 -10.14
C ALA A 126 -4.14 -1.20 -9.86
N ALA A 127 -3.20 -0.51 -9.20
CA ALA A 127 -3.30 0.92 -8.95
C ALA A 127 -3.38 1.72 -10.26
N HIS A 128 -2.52 1.42 -11.24
CA HIS A 128 -2.54 2.08 -12.54
C HIS A 128 -3.87 1.88 -13.28
N ARG A 129 -4.46 0.68 -13.22
CA ARG A 129 -5.80 0.42 -13.81
C ARG A 129 -6.91 1.23 -13.13
N ILE A 130 -6.87 1.37 -11.80
CA ILE A 130 -7.82 2.21 -11.05
C ILE A 130 -7.68 3.67 -11.48
N LEU A 131 -6.44 4.18 -11.57
CA LEU A 131 -6.20 5.54 -12.01
C LEU A 131 -6.69 5.77 -13.46
N LYS A 132 -6.41 4.84 -14.39
CA LYS A 132 -6.92 4.90 -15.77
C LYS A 132 -8.45 4.94 -15.83
N LEU A 133 -9.13 4.11 -15.02
CA LEU A 133 -10.58 4.15 -14.92
C LEU A 133 -11.09 5.52 -14.42
N ALA A 134 -10.34 6.16 -13.53
CA ALA A 134 -10.66 7.49 -13.00
C ALA A 134 -10.27 8.65 -13.92
N GLY A 135 -9.64 8.38 -15.07
CA GLY A 135 -9.24 9.39 -16.07
C GLY A 135 -7.79 9.86 -16.00
N LEU A 136 -6.88 9.06 -15.41
CA LEU A 136 -5.44 9.19 -15.66
C LEU A 136 -5.09 8.72 -17.08
#